data_AF-L8K0J8-F1
#
_entry.id   AF-L8K0J8-F1
#
_cell.length_a   1.000
_cell.length_b   1.000
_cell.length_c   1.000
_cell.angle_alpha   90.00
_cell.angle_beta   90.00
_cell.angle_gamma   90.00
#
_symmetry.space_group_name_H-M   'P 1'
#
loop_
_entity.id
_entity.type
_entity.pdbx_description
1 polymer ?
#
loop_
_entity_poly.entity_id
_entity_poly.type
_entity_poly.pdbx_seq_one_letter_code
_entity_poly.pdbx_strand_id
1 'polypeptide(L)'
;MKMKIYDYTRIMKDSYFIQEGWRVVLVDLGQKTIQVSKCSLSIFFLLSHHQCVYVKDNSPLYKEVLARYYDMLGALVIPNKYKKGLLFKD
;
A
#
# COMPACT_ATOMS: atom_id res chain seq x y z
N MET A 1 -9.67 -4.43 11.46
CA MET A 1 -8.22 -4.08 11.51
C MET A 1 -8.07 -2.65 11.04
N LYS A 2 -7.20 -1.85 11.68
CA LYS A 2 -7.02 -0.43 11.34
C LYS A 2 -5.78 -0.28 10.47
N MET A 3 -5.93 0.25 9.26
CA MET A 3 -4.80 0.64 8.40
C MET A 3 -4.06 1.83 9.02
N LYS A 4 -2.73 1.83 8.93
CA LYS A 4 -1.90 2.98 9.28
C LYS A 4 -1.19 3.46 8.04
N ILE A 5 -1.15 4.77 7.83
CA ILE A 5 -0.45 5.39 6.70
C ILE A 5 0.69 6.21 7.25
N TYR A 6 1.86 6.07 6.63
CA TYR A 6 3.06 6.81 6.97
C TYR A 6 3.55 7.55 5.73
N ASP A 7 3.72 8.85 5.85
CA ASP A 7 4.27 9.73 4.84
C ASP A 7 5.77 9.45 4.69
N TYR A 8 6.17 9.08 3.46
CA TYR A 8 7.55 8.81 3.08
C TYR A 8 8.07 9.81 2.03
N THR A 9 7.32 10.90 1.80
CA THR A 9 7.61 11.92 0.77
C THR A 9 8.94 12.64 0.97
N ARG A 10 9.44 12.68 2.20
CA ARG A 10 10.78 13.22 2.52
C ARG A 10 11.91 12.47 1.82
N ILE A 11 11.71 11.19 1.52
CA ILE A 11 12.74 10.34 0.92
C ILE A 11 12.39 10.01 -0.54
N MET A 12 11.13 9.65 -0.80
CA MET A 12 10.65 9.35 -2.14
C MET A 12 9.36 10.11 -2.37
N LYS A 13 9.37 11.01 -3.37
CA LYS A 13 8.24 11.89 -3.67
C LYS A 13 6.96 11.08 -3.89
N ASP A 14 5.83 11.62 -3.45
CA ASP A 14 4.48 11.04 -3.61
C ASP A 14 4.34 9.59 -3.09
N SER A 15 5.18 9.21 -2.11
CA SER A 15 5.28 7.84 -1.62
C SER A 15 4.87 7.70 -0.16
N TYR A 16 4.20 6.60 0.13
CA TYR A 16 3.58 6.32 1.42
C TYR A 16 3.73 4.85 1.78
N PHE A 17 3.99 4.57 3.07
CA PHE A 17 3.83 3.22 3.59
C PHE A 17 2.42 3.03 4.14
N ILE A 18 1.78 1.93 3.75
CA ILE A 18 0.50 1.49 4.31
C ILE A 18 0.75 0.20 5.09
N GLN A 19 0.43 0.23 6.38
CA GLN A 19 0.53 -0.93 7.25
C GLN A 19 -0.86 -1.47 7.58
N GLU A 20 -1.08 -2.74 7.28
CA GLU A 20 -2.27 -3.51 7.62
C GLU A 20 -1.86 -4.74 8.46
N GLY A 21 -1.91 -4.60 9.78
CA GLY A 21 -1.39 -5.63 10.70
C GLY A 21 0.12 -5.80 10.54
N TRP A 22 0.55 -7.00 10.16
CA TRP A 22 1.96 -7.33 9.89
C TRP A 22 2.39 -7.03 8.45
N ARG A 23 1.44 -6.73 7.55
CA ARG A 23 1.73 -6.42 6.16
C ARG A 23 2.07 -4.95 6.04
N VAL A 24 3.14 -4.67 5.32
CA VAL A 24 3.54 -3.32 4.93
C VAL A 24 3.56 -3.27 3.41
N VAL A 25 3.05 -2.18 2.87
CA VAL A 25 3.01 -1.89 1.44
C VAL A 25 3.63 -0.52 1.24
N LEU A 26 4.50 -0.41 0.25
CA LEU A 26 5.00 0.89 -0.22
C LEU A 26 4.20 1.25 -1.46
N VAL A 27 3.54 2.40 -1.40
CA VAL A 27 2.70 2.93 -2.46
C VAL A 27 3.37 4.18 -2.99
N ASP A 28 3.63 4.23 -4.30
CA ASP A 28 4.06 5.44 -5.00
C ASP A 28 2.89 5.93 -5.86
N LEU A 29 2.31 7.07 -5.46
CA LEU A 29 1.15 7.66 -6.14
C LEU A 29 1.53 8.36 -7.45
N GLY A 30 2.77 8.83 -7.57
CA GLY A 30 3.29 9.50 -8.76
C GLY A 30 3.50 8.50 -9.89
N GLN A 31 4.13 7.36 -9.58
CA GLN A 31 4.37 6.27 -10.54
C GLN A 31 3.22 5.27 -10.63
N LYS A 32 2.21 5.39 -9.76
CA LYS A 32 1.09 4.43 -9.62
C LYS A 32 1.58 2.99 -9.42
N THR A 33 2.57 2.81 -8.55
CA THR A 33 3.11 1.48 -8.23
C THR A 33 2.77 1.07 -6.80
N ILE A 34 2.55 -0.24 -6.63
CA ILE A 34 2.36 -0.88 -5.32
C ILE A 34 3.46 -1.92 -5.19
N GLN A 35 4.33 -1.73 -4.21
CA GLN A 35 5.33 -2.72 -3.85
C GLN A 35 4.86 -3.49 -2.62
N VAL A 36 4.66 -4.80 -2.82
CA VAL A 36 4.30 -5.73 -1.76
C VAL A 36 5.43 -6.75 -1.63
N SER A 37 6.14 -6.76 -0.50
CA SER A 37 7.10 -7.82 -0.18
C SER A 37 6.98 -8.24 1.27
N LYS A 38 7.00 -9.56 1.53
CA LYS A 38 6.65 -10.12 2.84
C LYS A 38 7.73 -9.89 3.91
N CYS A 39 9.00 -9.78 3.56
CA CYS A 39 10.09 -9.67 4.54
C CYS A 39 11.03 -8.50 4.26
N SER A 40 11.52 -8.34 3.03
CA SER A 40 12.48 -7.27 2.70
C SER A 40 11.88 -5.88 2.90
N LEU A 41 10.61 -5.69 2.52
CA LEU A 41 9.94 -4.41 2.68
C LEU A 41 9.60 -4.11 4.14
N SER A 42 9.28 -5.12 4.94
CA SER A 42 9.07 -4.93 6.39
C SER A 42 10.37 -4.54 7.08
N ILE A 43 11.50 -5.15 6.71
CA ILE A 43 12.83 -4.75 7.22
C ILE A 43 13.16 -3.32 6.75
N PHE A 44 12.95 -3.02 5.47
CA PHE A 44 13.15 -1.69 4.93
C PHE A 44 12.32 -0.64 5.68
N PHE A 45 11.04 -0.92 5.90
CA PHE A 45 10.16 -0.06 6.68
C PHE A 45 10.64 0.15 8.11
N LEU A 46 11.10 -0.91 8.80
CA LEU A 46 11.65 -0.77 10.15
C LEU A 46 12.88 0.15 10.16
N LEU A 47 13.77 0.01 9.18
CA LEU A 47 14.95 0.86 9.04
C LEU A 47 14.59 2.29 8.68
N SER A 48 13.60 2.51 7.81
CA SER A 48 13.17 3.83 7.36
C SER A 48 12.10 4.47 8.24
N HIS A 49 11.58 3.77 9.26
CA HIS A 49 10.44 4.20 10.07
C HIS A 49 10.66 5.57 10.72
N HIS A 50 11.88 5.82 11.20
CA HIS A 50 12.28 7.09 11.82
C HIS A 50 12.22 8.30 10.86
N GLN A 51 12.20 8.04 9.55
CA GLN A 51 12.10 9.06 8.50
C GLN A 51 10.67 9.28 8.04
N CYS A 52 9.74 8.45 8.51
CA CYS A 52 8.33 8.50 8.13
C CYS A 52 7.51 9.28 9.15
N VAL A 53 6.49 10.00 8.69
CA VAL A 53 5.54 10.71 9.57
C VAL A 53 4.20 10.01 9.54
N TYR A 54 3.65 9.66 10.69
CA TYR A 54 2.32 9.06 10.75
C TYR A 54 1.23 10.04 10.28
N VAL A 55 0.43 9.61 9.32
CA VAL A 55 -0.70 10.37 8.78
C VAL A 55 -1.93 10.06 9.62
N LYS A 56 -2.47 11.07 10.32
CA LYS A 56 -3.66 10.91 11.17
C LYS A 56 -4.87 10.46 10.37
N ASP A 57 -5.63 9.49 10.89
CA ASP A 57 -6.74 8.86 10.17
C ASP A 57 -7.86 9.82 9.74
N ASN A 58 -8.07 10.90 10.50
CA ASN A 58 -9.09 11.91 10.20
C ASN A 58 -8.60 13.00 9.24
N SER A 59 -7.33 12.96 8.83
CA SER A 59 -6.76 13.98 7.95
C SER A 59 -7.25 13.81 6.50
N PRO A 60 -7.34 14.91 5.73
CA PRO A 60 -7.63 14.84 4.30
C PRO A 60 -6.62 13.96 3.55
N LEU A 61 -5.33 14.08 3.89
CA LEU A 61 -4.24 13.30 3.29
C LEU A 61 -4.44 11.80 3.49
N TYR A 62 -4.86 11.37 4.68
CA TYR A 62 -5.14 9.95 4.94
C TYR A 62 -6.21 9.42 3.99
N LYS A 63 -7.32 10.16 3.85
CA LYS A 63 -8.44 9.78 2.98
C LYS A 63 -8.02 9.73 1.51
N GLU A 64 -7.23 10.70 1.08
CA GLU A 64 -6.70 10.77 -0.28
C GLU A 64 -5.78 9.58 -0.61
N VAL A 65 -4.75 9.35 0.21
CA VAL A 65 -3.80 8.25 -0.01
C VAL A 65 -4.52 6.92 0.01
N LEU A 66 -5.46 6.74 0.94
CA LEU A 66 -6.24 5.51 1.05
C LEU A 66 -7.15 5.29 -0.16
N ALA A 67 -7.85 6.32 -0.64
CA ALA A 67 -8.68 6.23 -1.84
C ALA A 67 -7.85 5.85 -3.06
N ARG A 68 -6.72 6.52 -3.27
CA ARG A 68 -5.81 6.24 -4.39
C ARG A 68 -5.22 4.84 -4.32
N TYR A 69 -4.86 4.38 -3.14
CA TYR A 69 -4.41 3.01 -2.92
C TYR A 69 -5.48 1.99 -3.31
N TYR A 70 -6.74 2.20 -2.90
CA TYR A 70 -7.84 1.32 -3.29
C TYR A 70 -8.13 1.37 -4.79
N ASP A 71 -8.06 2.54 -5.43
CA ASP A 71 -8.17 2.68 -6.88
C ASP A 71 -7.09 1.85 -7.60
N MET A 72 -5.86 1.92 -7.11
CA MET A 72 -4.72 1.17 -7.64
C MET A 72 -4.90 -0.35 -7.44
N LEU A 73 -5.39 -0.79 -6.27
CA LEU A 73 -5.75 -2.19 -6.04
C LEU A 73 -6.88 -2.66 -6.96
N GLY A 74 -7.89 -1.82 -7.20
CA GLY A 74 -8.99 -2.09 -8.13
C GLY A 74 -8.52 -2.20 -9.58
N ALA A 75 -7.48 -1.46 -9.97
CA ALA A 75 -6.85 -1.59 -11.28
C ALA A 75 -5.99 -2.86 -11.42
N LEU A 76 -5.51 -3.42 -10.31
CA LEU A 76 -4.75 -4.68 -10.27
C LEU A 76 -5.65 -5.94 -10.37
N VAL A 77 -6.96 -5.79 -10.61
CA VAL A 77 -7.88 -6.92 -10.81
C VAL A 77 -7.29 -7.91 -11.83
N ILE A 78 -7.03 -9.10 -11.28
CA ILE A 78 -6.35 -10.25 -11.88
C ILE A 78 -6.91 -10.50 -13.30
N PRO A 79 -6.05 -10.66 -14.34
CA PRO A 79 -6.53 -11.05 -15.66
C PRO A 79 -7.38 -12.32 -15.53
N ASN A 80 -8.58 -12.29 -16.13
CA ASN A 80 -9.59 -13.36 -16.17
C ASN A 80 -9.06 -14.77 -16.55
N LYS A 81 -7.79 -14.92 -16.94
CA LYS A 81 -7.12 -16.20 -17.20
C LYS A 81 -7.11 -17.15 -15.99
N TYR A 82 -7.22 -16.64 -14.75
CA TYR A 82 -7.29 -17.49 -13.56
C TYR A 82 -8.72 -17.80 -13.08
N LYS A 83 -9.77 -17.20 -13.67
CA LYS A 83 -11.17 -17.56 -13.36
C LYS A 83 -11.62 -18.87 -14.01
N LYS A 84 -10.88 -19.40 -14.99
CA LYS A 84 -11.11 -20.74 -15.58
C LYS A 84 -10.17 -21.80 -14.98
N GLY A 85 -9.96 -21.76 -13.67
CA GLY A 85 -9.23 -22.79 -12.93
C GLY A 85 -10.20 -23.62 -12.07
N LEU A 86 -9.96 -24.93 -11.99
CA LEU A 86 -10.79 -26.00 -11.39
C LEU A 86 -11.41 -25.78 -10.00
N LEU A 87 -11.15 -24.66 -9.32
CA LEU A 87 -11.50 -24.40 -7.93
C LEU A 87 -12.73 -23.51 -7.73
N PHE A 88 -13.31 -22.97 -8.81
CA PHE A 88 -14.63 -22.33 -8.76
C PHE A 88 -15.52 -23.04 -9.78
N LYS A 89 -16.10 -24.17 -9.36
CA LYS A 89 -17.25 -24.75 -10.06
C LYS A 89 -18.51 -24.01 -9.62
N ASP A 90 -19.37 -23.74 -10.60
CA ASP A 90 -20.73 -23.21 -10.45
C ASP A 90 -21.56 -23.98 -9.41
#